data_AF-A0A2D5LIK5-F1
#
_entry.id   AF-A0A2D5LIK5-F1
#
_cell.length_a   1.000
_cell.length_b   1.000
_cell.length_c   1.000
_cell.angle_alpha   90.00
_cell.angle_beta   90.00
_cell.angle_gamma   90.00
#
_symmetry.space_group_name_H-M   'P 1'
#
loop_
_entity.id
_entity.type
_entity.pdbx_description
1 polymer ?
#
loop_
_entity_poly.entity_id
_entity_poly.type
_entity_poly.pdbx_seq_one_letter_code
_entity_poly.pdbx_strand_id
1 'polypeptide(L)'
;MQVNQQEIDAVEAKLNGQHGLKAALAVAFWSVPILVLWYWLYLYDDRFAPIMLALSGAAIGIVVRFYGRGYQLSFAVMAFMAHLAVVVAAFMFGLSLGEGQSVRAFILVGLYGVGAWSAAYIGRLSIPFEQHRAFYVLTEEAPHDSSRRLRNRWFITTPLALAGCCLTLTVSLFALTGFEIFRATQSHHESRMAEREAFEARAIEVTSAHLDTLPTDEAMRHAFAFFAGQLPNKSGNRYTHYPKSDYKAKRVLSYLSEERGNVRAKFILGRLTYNENGLSLIQQAADEGDIYAKIHVASEFGCYGEPDKAKQLLNMLAKTTIDKSALDEIYSVLSVGFEQVCAEYRIPDFAQMYIR
;
A
#
# COMPACT_ATOMS: atom_id res chain seq x y z
N MET A 1 47.07 -48.75 -29.78
CA MET A 1 47.18 -47.55 -30.65
C MET A 1 48.08 -46.56 -29.95
N GLN A 2 49.12 -46.04 -30.60
CA GLN A 2 50.00 -45.03 -30.00
C GLN A 2 49.38 -43.65 -30.25
N VAL A 3 48.95 -42.98 -29.18
CA VAL A 3 48.55 -41.56 -29.20
C VAL A 3 49.82 -40.72 -29.07
N ASN A 4 49.91 -39.61 -29.80
CA ASN A 4 51.08 -38.73 -29.76
C ASN A 4 51.24 -38.12 -28.36
N GLN A 5 52.43 -38.25 -27.75
CA GLN A 5 52.70 -37.74 -26.39
C GLN A 5 52.46 -36.23 -26.28
N GLN A 6 52.77 -35.47 -27.33
CA GLN A 6 52.53 -34.02 -27.34
C GLN A 6 51.04 -33.67 -27.24
N GLU A 7 50.15 -34.50 -27.79
CA GLU A 7 48.70 -34.30 -27.69
C GLU A 7 48.19 -34.64 -26.29
N ILE A 8 48.77 -35.66 -25.65
CA ILE A 8 48.47 -36.05 -24.27
C ILE A 8 48.84 -34.91 -23.31
N ASP A 9 50.06 -34.40 -23.40
CA ASP A 9 50.56 -33.32 -22.54
C ASP A 9 49.72 -32.02 -22.71
N ALA A 10 49.31 -31.72 -23.94
CA ALA A 10 48.46 -30.56 -24.24
C ALA A 10 47.04 -30.70 -23.65
N VAL A 11 46.45 -31.89 -23.69
CA VAL A 11 45.14 -32.15 -23.07
C VAL A 11 45.25 -32.16 -21.55
N GLU A 12 46.32 -32.72 -20.99
CA GLU A 12 46.59 -32.72 -19.55
C GLU A 12 46.69 -31.28 -19.00
N ALA A 13 47.40 -30.38 -19.68
CA ALA A 13 47.45 -28.97 -19.30
C ALA A 13 46.05 -28.32 -19.26
N LYS A 14 45.20 -28.63 -20.25
CA LYS A 14 43.80 -28.16 -20.29
C LYS A 14 42.96 -28.74 -19.14
N LEU A 15 43.10 -30.04 -18.86
CA LEU A 15 42.39 -30.72 -17.76
C LEU A 15 42.83 -30.20 -16.38
N ASN A 16 44.11 -29.87 -16.22
CA ASN A 16 44.66 -29.30 -15.00
C ASN A 16 44.19 -27.87 -14.73
N GLY A 17 43.89 -27.10 -15.79
CA GLY A 17 43.36 -25.74 -15.71
C GLY A 17 41.88 -25.61 -15.33
N GLN A 18 41.13 -26.72 -15.26
CA GLN A 18 39.70 -26.70 -14.92
C GLN A 18 39.46 -26.43 -13.43
N HIS A 19 38.39 -25.69 -13.15
CA HIS A 19 38.03 -25.31 -11.78
C HIS A 19 36.51 -25.33 -11.52
N GLY A 20 35.96 -26.52 -11.25
CA GLY A 20 34.53 -26.76 -11.02
C GLY A 20 33.94 -25.99 -9.84
N LEU A 21 34.67 -25.85 -8.73
CA LEU A 21 34.20 -25.11 -7.55
C LEU A 21 34.06 -23.61 -7.82
N LYS A 22 34.92 -23.05 -8.68
CA LYS A 22 34.85 -21.65 -9.08
C LYS A 22 33.64 -21.41 -10.00
N ALA A 23 33.37 -22.34 -10.92
CA ALA A 23 32.14 -22.32 -11.71
C ALA A 23 30.89 -22.43 -10.83
N ALA A 24 30.88 -23.36 -9.87
CA ALA A 24 29.74 -23.57 -8.97
C ALA A 24 29.37 -22.30 -8.18
N LEU A 25 30.37 -21.65 -7.57
CA LEU A 25 30.17 -20.39 -6.86
C LEU A 25 29.76 -19.27 -7.81
N ALA A 26 30.44 -19.13 -8.95
CA ALA A 26 30.13 -18.08 -9.92
C ALA A 26 28.67 -18.19 -10.39
N VAL A 27 28.19 -19.37 -10.72
CA VAL A 27 26.81 -19.56 -11.17
C VAL A 27 25.80 -19.26 -10.07
N ALA A 28 26.07 -19.65 -8.82
CA ALA A 28 25.22 -19.29 -7.69
C ALA A 28 25.08 -17.77 -7.55
N PHE A 29 26.18 -17.02 -7.67
CA PHE A 29 26.14 -15.56 -7.59
C PHE A 29 25.53 -14.90 -8.83
N TRP A 30 25.86 -15.37 -10.03
CA TRP A 30 25.38 -14.78 -11.29
C TRP A 30 23.93 -15.14 -11.63
N SER A 31 23.36 -16.15 -10.99
CA SER A 31 21.93 -16.45 -11.09
C SER A 31 21.06 -15.27 -10.60
N VAL A 32 21.54 -14.51 -9.62
CA VAL A 32 20.84 -13.31 -9.09
C VAL A 32 20.73 -12.19 -10.12
N PRO A 33 21.82 -11.61 -10.67
CA PRO A 33 21.70 -10.55 -11.66
C PRO A 33 21.00 -11.01 -12.94
N ILE A 34 21.06 -12.28 -13.31
CA ILE A 34 20.29 -12.81 -14.45
C ILE A 34 18.78 -12.79 -14.15
N LEU A 35 18.36 -13.22 -12.95
CA LEU A 35 16.96 -13.14 -12.53
C LEU A 35 16.49 -11.68 -12.40
N VAL A 36 17.31 -10.80 -11.82
CA VAL A 36 16.99 -9.37 -11.70
C VAL A 36 16.87 -8.72 -13.09
N LEU A 37 17.76 -9.04 -14.03
CA LEU A 37 17.64 -8.57 -15.42
C LEU A 37 16.35 -9.06 -16.07
N TRP A 38 15.97 -10.32 -15.85
CA TRP A 38 14.69 -10.86 -16.32
C TRP A 38 13.52 -10.05 -15.75
N TYR A 39 13.52 -9.79 -14.43
CA TYR A 39 12.51 -8.95 -13.78
C TYR A 39 12.39 -7.56 -14.41
N TRP A 40 13.51 -6.86 -14.60
CA TRP A 40 13.50 -5.53 -15.21
C TRP A 40 13.01 -5.52 -16.66
N LEU A 41 13.40 -6.52 -17.46
CA LEU A 41 12.92 -6.65 -18.83
C LEU A 41 11.43 -6.95 -18.87
N TYR A 42 10.93 -7.79 -17.96
CA TYR A 42 9.50 -8.09 -17.82
C TYR A 42 8.68 -6.84 -17.46
N LEU A 43 9.18 -6.00 -16.54
CA LEU A 43 8.54 -4.74 -16.21
C LEU A 43 8.53 -3.73 -17.37
N TYR A 44 9.53 -3.79 -18.25
CA TYR A 44 9.61 -2.91 -19.41
C TYR A 44 8.67 -3.35 -20.53
N ASP A 45 8.69 -4.63 -20.90
CA ASP A 45 7.79 -5.25 -21.86
C ASP A 45 7.69 -6.76 -21.55
N ASP A 46 6.48 -7.20 -21.22
CA ASP A 46 6.18 -8.58 -20.81
C ASP A 46 6.52 -9.62 -21.90
N ARG A 47 6.63 -9.20 -23.16
CA ARG A 47 7.03 -10.05 -24.30
C ARG A 47 8.47 -10.54 -24.22
N PHE A 48 9.30 -9.92 -23.39
CA PHE A 48 10.67 -10.41 -23.16
C PHE A 48 10.72 -11.66 -22.27
N ALA A 49 9.68 -11.96 -21.49
CA ALA A 49 9.70 -13.11 -20.58
C ALA A 49 9.95 -14.46 -21.29
N PRO A 50 9.24 -14.81 -22.39
CA PRO A 50 9.54 -16.03 -23.13
C PRO A 50 10.96 -16.05 -23.71
N ILE A 51 11.47 -14.91 -24.20
CA ILE A 51 12.81 -14.81 -24.80
C ILE A 51 13.89 -15.07 -23.75
N MET A 52 13.66 -14.62 -22.51
CA MET A 52 14.59 -14.83 -21.40
C MET A 52 14.77 -16.30 -21.02
N LEU A 53 13.84 -17.21 -21.38
CA LEU A 53 14.07 -18.66 -21.27
C LEU A 53 15.30 -19.09 -22.08
N ALA A 54 15.49 -18.56 -23.28
CA ALA A 54 16.65 -18.88 -24.11
C ALA A 54 17.90 -18.10 -23.67
N LEU A 55 17.77 -16.79 -23.45
CA LEU A 55 18.90 -15.91 -23.13
C LEU A 55 19.54 -16.23 -21.78
N SER A 56 18.74 -16.54 -20.75
CA SER A 56 19.27 -16.91 -19.43
C SER A 56 20.10 -18.20 -19.51
N GLY A 57 19.71 -19.16 -20.36
CA GLY A 57 20.49 -20.38 -20.59
C GLY A 57 21.86 -20.08 -21.19
N ALA A 58 21.92 -19.24 -22.23
CA ALA A 58 23.19 -18.80 -22.81
C ALA A 58 24.06 -18.05 -21.80
N ALA A 59 23.47 -17.15 -21.01
CA ALA A 59 24.19 -16.39 -19.98
C ALA A 59 24.80 -17.30 -18.90
N ILE A 60 24.04 -18.27 -18.38
CA ILE A 60 24.54 -19.27 -17.42
C ILE A 60 25.67 -20.10 -18.04
N GLY A 61 25.52 -20.53 -19.30
CA GLY A 61 26.57 -21.23 -20.03
C GLY A 61 27.87 -20.42 -20.14
N ILE A 62 27.77 -19.13 -20.46
CA ILE A 62 28.93 -18.22 -20.52
C ILE A 62 29.61 -18.12 -19.15
N VAL A 63 28.85 -17.98 -18.06
CA VAL A 63 29.39 -17.92 -16.69
C VAL A 63 30.13 -19.21 -16.35
N VAL A 64 29.53 -20.38 -16.55
CA VAL A 64 30.19 -21.68 -16.28
C VAL A 64 31.48 -21.81 -17.08
N ARG A 65 31.45 -21.46 -18.37
CA ARG A 65 32.61 -21.54 -19.26
C ARG A 65 33.74 -20.63 -18.80
N PHE A 66 33.43 -19.36 -18.53
CA PHE A 66 34.44 -18.35 -18.20
C PHE A 66 35.12 -18.63 -16.86
N TYR A 67 34.34 -19.01 -15.85
CA TYR A 67 34.85 -19.25 -14.49
C TYR A 67 35.40 -20.67 -14.29
N GLY A 68 34.84 -21.66 -14.98
CA GLY A 68 35.22 -23.06 -14.84
C GLY A 68 36.31 -23.54 -15.78
N ARG A 69 36.38 -22.98 -17.00
CA ARG A 69 37.24 -23.44 -18.10
C ARG A 69 37.19 -24.96 -18.30
N GLY A 70 36.01 -25.55 -18.08
CA GLY A 70 35.80 -26.99 -17.99
C GLY A 70 35.57 -27.66 -19.33
N TYR A 71 36.16 -28.85 -19.51
CA TYR A 71 35.98 -29.68 -20.70
C TYR A 71 35.17 -30.96 -20.40
N GLN A 72 34.98 -31.28 -19.11
CA GLN A 72 34.20 -32.45 -18.68
C GLN A 72 32.69 -32.22 -18.78
N LEU A 73 31.92 -33.31 -18.90
CA LEU A 73 30.46 -33.29 -18.97
C LEU A 73 29.81 -32.66 -17.71
N SER A 74 30.48 -32.75 -16.56
CA SER A 74 30.01 -32.18 -15.28
C SER A 74 29.71 -30.67 -15.36
N PHE A 75 30.46 -29.92 -16.19
CA PHE A 75 30.21 -28.49 -16.40
C PHE A 75 28.94 -28.23 -17.20
N ALA A 76 28.63 -29.08 -18.19
CA ALA A 76 27.39 -28.99 -18.94
C ALA A 76 26.17 -29.30 -18.04
N VAL A 77 26.29 -30.33 -17.19
CA VAL A 77 25.25 -30.68 -16.21
C VAL A 77 25.04 -29.54 -15.20
N MET A 78 26.12 -28.94 -14.71
CA MET A 78 26.05 -27.79 -13.80
C MET A 78 25.33 -26.59 -14.43
N ALA A 79 25.69 -26.24 -15.68
CA ALA A 79 25.04 -25.15 -16.40
C ALA A 79 23.55 -25.40 -16.62
N PHE A 80 23.20 -26.62 -17.02
CA PHE A 80 21.80 -27.05 -17.20
C PHE A 80 21.00 -26.94 -15.90
N MET A 81 21.51 -27.50 -14.80
CA MET A 81 20.81 -27.49 -13.51
C MET A 81 20.63 -26.08 -12.95
N ALA A 82 21.62 -25.21 -13.12
CA ALA A 82 21.50 -23.82 -12.70
C ALA A 82 20.52 -23.02 -13.55
N HIS A 83 20.52 -23.23 -14.87
CA HIS A 83 19.52 -22.63 -15.74
C HIS A 83 18.10 -23.06 -15.34
N LEU A 84 17.89 -24.36 -15.07
CA LEU A 84 16.62 -24.86 -14.55
C LEU A 84 16.24 -24.17 -13.24
N ALA A 85 17.17 -23.99 -12.29
CA ALA A 85 16.90 -23.28 -11.04
C ALA A 85 16.46 -21.83 -11.26
N VAL A 86 17.14 -21.10 -12.16
CA VAL A 86 16.76 -19.71 -12.53
C VAL A 86 15.37 -19.67 -13.14
N VAL A 87 15.05 -20.60 -14.06
CA VAL A 87 13.72 -20.68 -14.68
C VAL A 87 12.65 -20.97 -13.63
N VAL A 88 12.88 -21.94 -12.73
CA VAL A 88 11.94 -22.24 -11.64
C VAL A 88 11.71 -21.01 -10.76
N ALA A 89 12.77 -20.29 -10.39
CA ALA A 89 12.64 -19.06 -9.61
C ALA A 89 11.84 -17.97 -10.36
N ALA A 90 12.10 -17.79 -11.65
CA ALA A 90 11.35 -16.85 -12.50
C ALA A 90 9.86 -17.21 -12.57
N PHE A 91 9.53 -18.50 -12.71
CA PHE A 91 8.14 -18.98 -12.68
C PHE A 91 7.48 -18.78 -11.30
N MET A 92 8.19 -19.06 -10.20
CA MET A 92 7.68 -18.81 -8.85
C MET A 92 7.39 -17.34 -8.59
N PHE A 93 8.14 -16.43 -9.22
CA PHE A 93 7.91 -14.99 -9.14
C PHE A 93 6.83 -14.49 -10.14
N GLY A 94 6.36 -15.34 -11.05
CA GLY A 94 5.37 -14.95 -12.06
C GLY A 94 5.95 -14.28 -13.32
N LEU A 95 7.25 -14.40 -13.59
CA LEU A 95 7.93 -13.81 -14.76
C LEU A 95 7.81 -14.64 -16.05
N SER A 96 6.90 -15.61 -16.10
CA SER A 96 6.84 -16.61 -17.17
C SER A 96 5.90 -16.24 -18.32
N LEU A 97 4.86 -15.47 -18.05
CA LEU A 97 3.80 -15.12 -19.00
C LEU A 97 3.33 -13.69 -18.71
N GLY A 98 3.30 -12.85 -19.74
CA GLY A 98 2.69 -11.53 -19.64
C GLY A 98 1.19 -11.60 -19.33
N GLU A 99 0.68 -10.59 -18.63
CA GLU A 99 -0.73 -10.51 -18.26
C GLU A 99 -1.63 -10.58 -19.51
N GLY A 100 -2.48 -11.61 -19.58
CA GLY A 100 -3.41 -11.80 -20.70
C GLY A 100 -2.80 -12.38 -21.99
N GLN A 101 -1.51 -12.73 -22.02
CA GLN A 101 -0.90 -13.34 -23.20
C GLN A 101 -0.98 -14.88 -23.16
N SER A 102 -1.73 -15.46 -24.09
CA SER A 102 -1.69 -16.91 -24.34
C SER A 102 -0.52 -17.27 -25.26
N VAL A 103 0.72 -17.24 -24.75
CA VAL A 103 1.84 -17.85 -25.48
C VAL A 103 1.59 -19.35 -25.53
N ARG A 104 1.60 -19.92 -26.75
CA ARG A 104 1.33 -21.35 -26.91
C ARG A 104 2.38 -22.16 -26.16
N ALA A 105 1.96 -23.13 -25.35
CA ALA A 105 2.85 -23.92 -24.48
C ALA A 105 4.04 -24.55 -25.22
N PHE A 106 3.86 -24.98 -26.48
CA PHE A 106 4.96 -25.55 -27.29
C PHE A 106 6.08 -24.54 -27.58
N ILE A 107 5.76 -23.24 -27.68
CA ILE A 107 6.77 -22.18 -27.89
C ILE A 107 7.63 -22.03 -26.64
N LEU A 108 7.01 -22.03 -25.45
CA LEU A 108 7.74 -21.97 -24.18
C LEU A 108 8.62 -23.19 -23.97
N VAL A 109 8.10 -24.39 -24.28
CA VAL A 109 8.89 -25.63 -24.23
C VAL A 109 10.05 -25.57 -25.22
N GLY A 110 9.82 -25.06 -26.44
CA GLY A 110 10.87 -24.85 -27.44
C GLY A 110 11.95 -23.88 -26.97
N LEU A 111 11.57 -22.72 -26.43
CA LEU A 111 12.49 -21.70 -25.92
C LEU A 111 13.27 -22.18 -24.70
N TYR A 112 12.62 -22.90 -23.78
CA TYR A 112 13.31 -23.57 -22.69
C TYR A 112 14.29 -24.63 -23.22
N GLY A 113 13.90 -25.43 -24.21
CA GLY A 113 14.78 -26.42 -24.85
C GLY A 113 16.01 -25.76 -25.46
N VAL A 114 15.85 -24.64 -26.16
CA VAL A 114 16.96 -23.83 -26.70
C VAL A 114 17.83 -23.28 -25.58
N GLY A 115 17.26 -22.76 -24.50
CA GLY A 115 18.00 -22.25 -23.33
C GLY A 115 18.81 -23.34 -22.64
N ALA A 116 18.19 -24.48 -22.34
CA ALA A 116 18.82 -25.64 -21.74
C ALA A 116 19.96 -26.20 -22.60
N TRP A 117 19.73 -26.33 -23.91
CA TRP A 117 20.77 -26.74 -24.85
C TRP A 117 21.91 -25.72 -24.89
N SER A 118 21.61 -24.42 -24.96
CA SER A 118 22.60 -23.35 -24.98
C SER A 118 23.44 -23.34 -23.70
N ALA A 119 22.82 -23.51 -22.53
CA ALA A 119 23.52 -23.60 -21.24
C ALA A 119 24.51 -24.77 -21.22
N ALA A 120 24.05 -25.97 -21.58
CA ALA A 120 24.87 -27.17 -21.59
C ALA A 120 25.99 -27.11 -22.63
N TYR A 121 25.69 -26.62 -23.84
CA TYR A 121 26.63 -26.53 -24.96
C TYR A 121 27.71 -25.47 -24.70
N ILE A 122 27.31 -24.24 -24.32
CA ILE A 122 28.25 -23.13 -24.10
C ILE A 122 29.07 -23.36 -22.82
N GLY A 123 28.44 -23.92 -21.77
CA GLY A 123 29.06 -24.16 -20.46
C GLY A 123 30.28 -25.06 -20.49
N ARG A 124 30.45 -25.86 -21.55
CA ARG A 124 31.58 -26.77 -21.74
C ARG A 124 32.47 -26.30 -22.89
N LEU A 125 33.79 -26.30 -22.67
CA LEU A 125 34.77 -26.12 -23.74
C LEU A 125 34.88 -27.40 -24.59
N SER A 126 34.91 -27.23 -25.91
CA SER A 126 35.17 -28.33 -26.84
C SER A 126 36.66 -28.61 -26.95
N ILE A 127 37.00 -29.87 -27.20
CA ILE A 127 38.35 -30.28 -27.54
C ILE A 127 38.45 -30.39 -29.07
N PRO A 128 39.55 -29.91 -29.70
CA PRO A 128 39.78 -30.10 -31.13
C PRO A 128 39.77 -31.58 -31.51
N PHE A 129 39.27 -31.90 -32.70
CA PHE A 129 39.13 -33.29 -33.17
C PHE A 129 40.43 -34.10 -33.08
N GLU A 130 41.56 -33.48 -33.42
CA GLU A 130 42.90 -34.07 -33.33
C GLU A 130 43.22 -34.60 -31.92
N GLN A 131 42.72 -33.92 -30.88
CA GLN A 131 42.99 -34.22 -29.48
C GLN A 131 41.91 -35.10 -28.82
N HIS A 132 40.87 -35.55 -29.56
CA HIS A 132 39.79 -36.36 -28.99
C HIS A 132 40.26 -37.71 -28.46
N ARG A 133 41.22 -38.33 -29.16
CA ARG A 133 41.80 -39.62 -28.73
C ARG A 133 42.55 -39.48 -27.43
N ALA A 134 43.42 -38.47 -27.31
CA ALA A 134 44.14 -38.15 -26.09
C ALA A 134 43.19 -37.82 -24.93
N PHE A 135 42.11 -37.06 -25.19
CA PHE A 135 41.10 -36.79 -24.17
C PHE A 135 40.36 -38.04 -23.72
N TYR A 136 39.91 -38.89 -24.65
CA TYR A 136 39.22 -40.13 -24.33
C TYR A 136 40.06 -41.03 -23.42
N VAL A 137 41.34 -41.22 -23.74
CA VAL A 137 42.27 -42.00 -22.89
C VAL A 137 42.37 -41.41 -21.47
N LEU A 138 42.54 -40.09 -21.37
CA LEU A 138 42.71 -39.39 -20.09
C LEU A 138 41.40 -39.22 -19.28
N THR A 139 40.23 -39.45 -19.85
CA THR A 139 38.96 -39.25 -19.12
C THR A 139 38.11 -40.50 -18.96
N GLU A 140 38.15 -41.42 -19.94
CA GLU A 140 37.29 -42.60 -20.00
C GLU A 140 38.07 -43.88 -19.66
N GLU A 141 39.26 -44.07 -20.23
CA GLU A 141 40.08 -45.28 -19.96
C GLU A 141 40.80 -45.21 -18.61
N ALA A 142 41.38 -44.04 -18.28
CA ALA A 142 42.02 -43.80 -16.98
C ALA A 142 41.59 -42.42 -16.46
N PRO A 143 40.78 -42.34 -15.38
CA PRO A 143 40.26 -41.06 -14.89
C PRO A 143 41.40 -40.15 -14.42
N HIS A 144 41.67 -39.09 -15.18
CA HIS A 144 42.72 -38.11 -14.89
C HIS A 144 42.61 -37.53 -13.48
N ASP A 145 43.75 -37.29 -12.83
CA ASP A 145 43.84 -36.84 -11.43
C ASP A 145 43.13 -35.53 -11.16
N SER A 146 42.97 -34.66 -12.17
CA SER A 146 42.22 -33.42 -12.03
C SER A 146 40.75 -33.66 -11.62
N SER A 147 40.15 -34.80 -11.99
CA SER A 147 38.78 -35.19 -11.58
C SER A 147 38.70 -35.63 -10.12
N ARG A 148 39.81 -36.14 -9.57
CA ARG A 148 39.92 -36.60 -8.19
C ARG A 148 40.19 -35.45 -7.21
N ARG A 149 40.64 -34.29 -7.70
CA ARG A 149 40.82 -33.08 -6.89
C ARG A 149 39.46 -32.54 -6.43
N LEU A 150 39.34 -32.21 -5.14
CA LEU A 150 38.09 -31.68 -4.54
C LEU A 150 37.46 -30.54 -5.36
N ARG A 151 38.30 -29.66 -5.91
CA ARG A 151 37.86 -28.51 -6.72
C ARG A 151 37.09 -28.86 -8.00
N ASN A 152 37.15 -30.11 -8.47
CA ASN A 152 36.54 -30.57 -9.72
C ASN A 152 35.66 -31.83 -9.55
N ARG A 153 35.52 -32.33 -8.32
CA ARG A 153 34.68 -33.51 -8.05
C ARG A 153 33.22 -33.17 -8.31
N TRP A 154 32.65 -33.78 -9.35
CA TRP A 154 31.31 -33.47 -9.82
C TRP A 154 30.24 -33.63 -8.73
N PHE A 155 30.35 -34.65 -7.86
CA PHE A 155 29.42 -34.90 -6.76
C PHE A 155 29.54 -33.88 -5.61
N ILE A 156 30.56 -33.02 -5.63
CA ILE A 156 30.68 -31.87 -4.71
C ILE A 156 30.25 -30.60 -5.44
N THR A 157 30.80 -30.36 -6.62
CA THR A 157 30.62 -29.09 -7.33
C THR A 157 29.20 -28.90 -7.86
N THR A 158 28.54 -29.96 -8.34
CA THR A 158 27.18 -29.86 -8.88
C THR A 158 26.13 -29.64 -7.77
N PRO A 159 26.13 -30.42 -6.66
CA PRO A 159 25.23 -30.11 -5.54
C PRO A 159 25.50 -28.75 -4.92
N LEU A 160 26.77 -28.34 -4.80
CA LEU A 160 27.14 -27.01 -4.30
C LEU A 160 26.59 -25.89 -5.20
N ALA A 161 26.71 -26.04 -6.53
CA ALA A 161 26.15 -25.09 -7.47
C ALA A 161 24.63 -24.99 -7.31
N LEU A 162 23.94 -26.13 -7.26
CA LEU A 162 22.48 -26.18 -7.12
C LEU A 162 22.02 -25.57 -5.79
N ALA A 163 22.59 -26.00 -4.67
CA ALA A 163 22.26 -25.46 -3.35
C ALA A 163 22.55 -23.96 -3.25
N GLY A 164 23.69 -23.52 -3.81
CA GLY A 164 24.06 -22.12 -3.91
C GLY A 164 23.05 -21.32 -4.72
N CYS A 165 22.65 -21.81 -5.91
CA CYS A 165 21.63 -21.16 -6.74
C CYS A 165 20.29 -21.08 -6.01
N CYS A 166 19.84 -22.18 -5.37
CA CYS A 166 18.59 -22.17 -4.62
C CYS A 166 18.63 -21.10 -3.52
N LEU A 167 19.69 -21.05 -2.71
CA LEU A 167 19.83 -20.08 -1.63
C LEU A 167 19.84 -18.63 -2.16
N THR A 168 20.67 -18.33 -3.17
CA THR A 168 20.78 -16.97 -3.69
C THR A 168 19.50 -16.51 -4.40
N LEU A 169 18.85 -17.41 -5.14
CA LEU A 169 17.56 -17.13 -5.79
C LEU A 169 16.44 -16.95 -4.75
N THR A 170 16.36 -17.77 -3.71
CA THR A 170 15.36 -17.59 -2.64
C THR A 170 15.53 -16.24 -1.94
N VAL A 171 16.75 -15.86 -1.57
CA VAL A 171 17.01 -14.52 -0.99
C VAL A 171 16.59 -13.41 -1.96
N SER A 172 16.88 -13.58 -3.25
CA SER A 172 16.49 -12.60 -4.28
C SER A 172 14.97 -12.49 -4.44
N LEU A 173 14.25 -13.61 -4.39
CA LEU A 173 12.79 -13.63 -4.45
C LEU A 173 12.16 -12.92 -3.24
N PHE A 174 12.69 -13.13 -2.04
CA PHE A 174 12.24 -12.39 -0.85
C PHE A 174 12.51 -10.89 -0.97
N ALA A 175 13.69 -10.50 -1.50
CA ALA A 175 14.01 -9.10 -1.70
C ALA A 175 13.10 -8.43 -2.74
N LEU A 176 12.83 -9.10 -3.88
CA LEU A 176 11.96 -8.58 -4.93
C LEU A 176 10.50 -8.48 -4.48
N THR A 177 9.97 -9.51 -3.79
CA THR A 177 8.60 -9.46 -3.25
C THR A 177 8.45 -8.38 -2.18
N GLY A 178 9.44 -8.25 -1.28
CA GLY A 178 9.48 -7.16 -0.30
C GLY A 178 9.49 -5.77 -0.95
N PHE A 179 10.24 -5.60 -2.04
CA PHE A 179 10.29 -4.36 -2.81
C PHE A 179 8.94 -4.02 -3.45
N GLU A 180 8.25 -4.99 -4.04
CA GLU A 180 6.92 -4.77 -4.63
C GLU A 180 5.86 -4.41 -3.59
N ILE A 181 5.84 -5.11 -2.45
CA ILE A 181 4.94 -4.80 -1.34
C ILE A 181 5.21 -3.39 -0.82
N PHE A 182 6.47 -3.01 -0.66
CA PHE A 182 6.86 -1.68 -0.23
C PHE A 182 6.37 -0.60 -1.20
N ARG A 183 6.60 -0.79 -2.51
CA ARG A 183 6.15 0.13 -3.56
C ARG A 183 4.63 0.27 -3.59
N ALA A 184 3.90 -0.84 -3.51
CA ALA A 184 2.43 -0.83 -3.49
C ALA A 184 1.90 -0.10 -2.25
N THR A 185 2.49 -0.36 -1.08
CA THR A 185 2.12 0.28 0.19
C THR A 185 2.37 1.79 0.15
N GLN A 186 3.51 2.22 -0.36
CA GLN A 186 3.83 3.65 -0.51
C GLN A 186 2.81 4.36 -1.40
N SER A 187 2.50 3.81 -2.57
CA SER A 187 1.54 4.42 -3.50
C SER A 187 0.14 4.57 -2.89
N HIS A 188 -0.29 3.59 -2.10
CA HIS A 188 -1.58 3.61 -1.41
C HIS A 188 -1.58 4.58 -0.21
N HIS A 189 -0.44 4.80 0.45
CA HIS A 189 -0.33 5.84 1.47
C HIS A 189 -0.40 7.25 0.87
N GLU A 190 0.29 7.48 -0.24
CA GLU A 190 0.27 8.77 -0.95
C GLU A 190 -1.14 9.13 -1.42
N SER A 191 -1.88 8.18 -2.01
CA SER A 191 -3.27 8.41 -2.43
C SER A 191 -4.19 8.73 -1.25
N ARG A 192 -4.07 8.01 -0.12
CA ARG A 192 -4.86 8.28 1.09
C ARG A 192 -4.55 9.63 1.72
N MET A 193 -3.28 10.06 1.70
CA MET A 193 -2.89 11.38 2.19
C MET A 193 -3.48 12.48 1.32
N ALA A 194 -3.38 12.35 -0.01
CA ALA A 194 -3.98 13.30 -0.94
C ALA A 194 -5.51 13.40 -0.80
N GLU A 195 -6.20 12.27 -0.60
CA GLU A 195 -7.65 12.27 -0.33
C GLU A 195 -8.00 12.99 0.98
N ARG A 196 -7.20 12.80 2.04
CA ARG A 196 -7.38 13.50 3.32
C ARG A 196 -7.15 15.00 3.18
N GLU A 197 -6.07 15.41 2.54
CA GLU A 197 -5.77 16.82 2.29
C GLU A 197 -6.88 17.48 1.45
N ALA A 198 -7.35 16.82 0.39
CA ALA A 198 -8.45 17.32 -0.43
C ALA A 198 -9.78 17.40 0.35
N PHE A 199 -10.01 16.49 1.30
CA PHE A 199 -11.17 16.53 2.19
C PHE A 199 -11.07 17.68 3.19
N GLU A 200 -9.90 17.89 3.81
CA GLU A 200 -9.65 18.99 4.74
C GLU A 200 -9.69 20.36 4.04
N ALA A 201 -9.26 20.45 2.78
CA ALA A 201 -9.32 21.68 1.98
C ALA A 201 -10.75 22.16 1.68
N ARG A 202 -11.78 21.33 1.88
CA ARG A 202 -13.18 21.76 1.80
C ARG A 202 -13.61 22.60 2.99
N ALA A 203 -12.86 22.58 4.08
CA ALA A 203 -13.17 23.36 5.26
C ALA A 203 -12.89 24.84 5.02
N ILE A 204 -13.85 25.70 5.36
CA ILE A 204 -13.60 27.13 5.44
C ILE A 204 -12.52 27.45 6.49
N GLU A 205 -11.80 28.54 6.28
CA GLU A 205 -10.94 29.12 7.31
C GLU A 205 -11.78 29.76 8.41
N VAL A 206 -11.36 29.64 9.67
CA VAL A 206 -12.10 30.18 10.84
C VAL A 206 -11.44 31.45 11.40
N THR A 207 -10.70 32.17 10.55
CA THR A 207 -10.11 33.47 10.87
C THR A 207 -11.17 34.55 10.80
N SER A 208 -11.09 35.58 11.66
CA SER A 208 -12.09 36.67 11.66
C SER A 208 -12.22 37.32 10.29
N ALA A 209 -11.09 37.57 9.60
CA ALA A 209 -11.07 38.16 8.26
C ALA A 209 -11.80 37.32 7.20
N HIS A 210 -11.71 35.98 7.24
CA HIS A 210 -12.48 35.14 6.32
C HIS A 210 -13.96 35.13 6.72
N LEU A 211 -14.26 34.99 8.00
CA LEU A 211 -15.62 34.95 8.50
C LEU A 211 -16.37 36.26 8.18
N ASP A 212 -15.72 37.43 8.24
CA ASP A 212 -16.25 38.73 7.82
C ASP A 212 -16.83 38.72 6.39
N THR A 213 -16.26 37.91 5.49
CA THR A 213 -16.73 37.82 4.10
C THR A 213 -17.96 36.94 3.92
N LEU A 214 -18.27 36.08 4.89
CA LEU A 214 -19.38 35.13 4.81
C LEU A 214 -20.66 35.71 5.42
N PRO A 215 -21.83 35.46 4.83
CA PRO A 215 -23.09 35.80 5.46
C PRO A 215 -23.34 34.89 6.67
N THR A 216 -24.10 35.39 7.65
CA THR A 216 -24.25 34.73 8.95
C THR A 216 -24.92 33.36 8.85
N ASP A 217 -25.90 33.19 7.95
CA ASP A 217 -26.55 31.90 7.68
C ASP A 217 -25.57 30.85 7.13
N GLU A 218 -24.65 31.26 6.26
CA GLU A 218 -23.61 30.39 5.72
C GLU A 218 -22.58 30.03 6.78
N ALA A 219 -22.12 31.00 7.57
CA ALA A 219 -21.22 30.74 8.69
C ALA A 219 -21.85 29.78 9.72
N MET A 220 -23.14 29.94 10.05
CA MET A 220 -23.87 29.03 10.92
C MET A 220 -23.97 27.62 10.33
N ARG A 221 -24.21 27.48 9.02
CA ARG A 221 -24.20 26.17 8.33
C ARG A 221 -22.83 25.50 8.39
N HIS A 222 -21.74 26.24 8.24
CA HIS A 222 -20.39 25.71 8.39
C HIS A 222 -20.06 25.33 9.84
N ALA A 223 -20.52 26.11 10.83
CA ALA A 223 -20.39 25.74 12.24
C ALA A 223 -21.09 24.41 12.55
N PHE A 224 -22.33 24.25 12.07
CA PHE A 224 -23.05 22.97 12.17
C PHE A 224 -22.28 21.85 11.46
N ALA A 225 -21.75 22.11 10.26
CA ALA A 225 -20.99 21.11 9.51
C ALA A 225 -19.73 20.64 10.23
N PHE A 226 -19.00 21.55 10.89
CA PHE A 226 -17.86 21.20 11.74
C PHE A 226 -18.27 20.38 12.96
N PHE A 227 -19.47 20.56 13.51
CA PHE A 227 -19.97 19.74 14.62
C PHE A 227 -20.46 18.36 14.15
N ALA A 228 -21.33 18.33 13.14
CA ALA A 228 -22.01 17.13 12.67
C ALA A 228 -21.17 16.26 11.72
N GLY A 229 -20.12 16.82 11.10
CA GLY A 229 -19.34 16.16 10.04
C GLY A 229 -20.05 16.12 8.68
N GLN A 230 -21.11 16.92 8.52
CA GLN A 230 -21.92 16.99 7.32
C GLN A 230 -22.41 18.41 7.07
N LEU A 231 -22.14 18.95 5.89
CA LEU A 231 -22.59 20.27 5.47
C LEU A 231 -23.97 20.16 4.78
N PRO A 232 -25.05 20.68 5.39
CA PRO A 232 -26.34 20.75 4.76
C PRO A 232 -26.32 21.79 3.64
N ASN A 233 -27.02 21.54 2.53
CA ASN A 233 -27.26 22.54 1.48
C ASN A 233 -28.17 23.68 2.00
N LYS A 234 -28.35 24.75 1.21
CA LYS A 234 -29.16 25.92 1.62
C LYS A 234 -30.61 25.58 2.02
N SER A 235 -31.21 24.52 1.45
CA SER A 235 -32.55 24.05 1.83
C SER A 235 -32.56 23.07 3.01
N GLY A 236 -31.40 22.58 3.44
CA GLY A 236 -31.25 21.59 4.50
C GLY A 236 -31.69 20.17 4.16
N ASN A 237 -31.94 19.86 2.89
CA ASN A 237 -32.47 18.56 2.44
C ASN A 237 -31.39 17.62 1.89
N ARG A 238 -30.18 18.13 1.64
CA ARG A 238 -29.04 17.34 1.15
C ARG A 238 -27.82 17.64 2.00
N TYR A 239 -27.06 16.60 2.29
CA TYR A 239 -25.85 16.67 3.08
C TYR A 239 -24.64 16.27 2.25
N THR A 240 -23.55 16.98 2.46
CA THR A 240 -22.24 16.65 1.89
C THR A 240 -21.28 16.36 3.03
N HIS A 241 -20.44 15.35 2.88
CA HIS A 241 -19.48 15.01 3.92
C HIS A 241 -18.51 16.18 4.15
N TYR A 242 -18.25 16.51 5.41
CA TYR A 242 -17.51 17.72 5.79
C TYR A 242 -16.57 17.42 6.97
N PRO A 243 -15.39 18.07 7.05
CA PRO A 243 -14.46 17.85 8.16
C PRO A 243 -15.10 18.17 9.52
N LYS A 244 -15.03 17.25 10.48
CA LYS A 244 -15.51 17.45 11.84
C LYS A 244 -14.43 18.09 12.71
N SER A 245 -14.75 19.16 13.42
CA SER A 245 -13.85 19.85 14.34
C SER A 245 -14.63 20.67 15.36
N ASP A 246 -14.64 20.22 16.62
CA ASP A 246 -15.29 20.95 17.72
C ASP A 246 -14.70 22.36 17.89
N TYR A 247 -13.38 22.47 17.79
CA TYR A 247 -12.68 23.75 17.84
C TYR A 247 -13.16 24.72 16.75
N LYS A 248 -13.21 24.29 15.49
CA LYS A 248 -13.65 25.15 14.38
C LYS A 248 -15.13 25.52 14.52
N ALA A 249 -15.99 24.59 14.96
CA ALA A 249 -17.40 24.88 15.21
C ALA A 249 -17.56 25.99 16.27
N LYS A 250 -16.92 25.83 17.43
CA LYS A 250 -16.93 26.81 18.52
C LYS A 250 -16.34 28.14 18.08
N ARG A 251 -15.24 28.14 17.31
CA ARG A 251 -14.60 29.38 16.85
C ARG A 251 -15.51 30.22 15.94
N VAL A 252 -16.22 29.57 15.02
CA VAL A 252 -17.21 30.25 14.17
C VAL A 252 -18.34 30.82 15.04
N LEU A 253 -18.88 30.03 15.97
CA LEU A 253 -19.97 30.46 16.85
C LEU A 253 -19.56 31.61 17.78
N SER A 254 -18.36 31.57 18.36
CA SER A 254 -17.80 32.67 19.17
C SER A 254 -17.71 33.95 18.35
N TYR A 255 -17.14 33.90 17.14
CA TYR A 255 -17.07 35.06 16.26
C TYR A 255 -18.47 35.62 15.94
N LEU A 256 -19.44 34.75 15.59
CA LEU A 256 -20.81 35.19 15.30
C LEU A 256 -21.51 35.80 16.52
N SER A 257 -21.26 35.27 17.72
CA SER A 257 -21.83 35.77 18.96
C SER A 257 -21.20 37.10 19.40
N GLU A 258 -19.87 37.19 19.40
CA GLU A 258 -19.09 38.31 19.96
C GLU A 258 -18.99 39.49 18.99
N GLU A 259 -18.64 39.24 17.73
CA GLU A 259 -18.38 40.29 16.74
C GLU A 259 -19.66 40.74 16.02
N ARG A 260 -20.59 39.82 15.77
CA ARG A 260 -21.85 40.11 15.04
C ARG A 260 -23.08 40.21 15.93
N GLY A 261 -22.95 39.93 17.23
CA GLY A 261 -24.09 39.95 18.16
C GLY A 261 -25.19 38.94 17.81
N ASN A 262 -24.86 37.82 17.14
CA ASN A 262 -25.87 36.84 16.74
C ASN A 262 -26.36 36.04 17.95
N VAL A 263 -27.59 36.32 18.38
CA VAL A 263 -28.22 35.71 19.57
C VAL A 263 -28.37 34.19 19.45
N ARG A 264 -28.71 33.69 18.25
CA ARG A 264 -28.83 32.24 17.99
C ARG A 264 -27.48 31.53 18.11
N ALA A 265 -26.41 32.12 17.58
CA ALA A 265 -25.05 31.58 17.71
C ALA A 265 -24.60 31.54 19.18
N LYS A 266 -24.96 32.57 19.97
CA LYS A 266 -24.72 32.62 21.42
C LYS A 266 -25.40 31.46 22.16
N PHE A 267 -26.68 31.19 21.86
CA PHE A 267 -27.40 30.03 22.39
C PHE A 267 -26.70 28.71 22.07
N ILE A 268 -26.34 28.49 20.80
CA ILE A 268 -25.70 27.24 20.36
C ILE A 268 -24.30 27.09 20.94
N LEU A 269 -23.52 28.17 21.01
CA LEU A 269 -22.23 28.17 21.69
C LEU A 269 -22.41 27.74 23.15
N GLY A 270 -23.39 28.32 23.84
CA GLY A 270 -23.72 27.95 25.22
C GLY A 270 -24.11 26.47 25.38
N ARG A 271 -24.82 25.88 24.41
CA ARG A 271 -25.10 24.43 24.38
C ARG A 271 -23.83 23.60 24.21
N LEU A 272 -22.89 24.03 23.37
CA LEU A 272 -21.63 23.32 23.11
C LEU A 272 -20.59 23.48 24.21
N THR A 273 -20.71 24.52 25.04
CA THR A 273 -19.82 24.83 26.18
C THR A 273 -20.56 24.77 27.51
N TYR A 274 -21.60 23.94 27.63
CA TYR A 274 -22.49 23.89 28.79
C TYR A 274 -21.73 23.80 30.14
N ASN A 275 -20.64 23.02 30.19
CA ASN A 275 -19.81 22.83 31.39
C ASN A 275 -18.80 23.98 31.67
N GLU A 276 -18.63 24.91 30.73
CA GLU A 276 -17.59 25.95 30.71
C GLU A 276 -18.23 27.35 30.52
N ASN A 277 -19.21 27.70 31.37
CA ASN A 277 -20.03 28.94 31.33
C ASN A 277 -21.18 28.96 30.31
N GLY A 278 -21.50 27.84 29.66
CA GLY A 278 -22.55 27.80 28.64
C GLY A 278 -23.94 28.20 29.13
N LEU A 279 -24.28 27.94 30.40
CA LEU A 279 -25.55 28.37 31.02
C LEU A 279 -25.74 29.89 30.98
N SER A 280 -24.68 30.66 31.24
CA SER A 280 -24.75 32.13 31.18
C SER A 280 -25.03 32.61 29.76
N LEU A 281 -24.43 31.98 28.75
CA LEU A 281 -24.65 32.33 27.36
C LEU A 281 -26.08 32.00 26.92
N ILE A 282 -26.61 30.86 27.37
CA ILE A 282 -28.00 30.46 27.10
C ILE A 282 -28.98 31.45 27.74
N GLN A 283 -28.76 31.84 29.00
CA GLN A 283 -29.62 32.81 29.68
C GLN A 283 -29.59 34.18 28.98
N GLN A 284 -28.40 34.68 28.63
CA GLN A 284 -28.26 35.93 27.87
C GLN A 284 -28.98 35.86 26.52
N ALA A 285 -28.86 34.75 25.80
CA ALA A 285 -29.57 34.55 24.54
C ALA A 285 -31.10 34.54 24.72
N ALA A 286 -31.60 33.97 25.82
CA ALA A 286 -33.01 33.98 26.16
C ALA A 286 -33.52 35.40 26.48
N ASP A 287 -32.74 36.17 27.26
CA ASP A 287 -33.05 37.56 27.62
C ASP A 287 -33.03 38.47 26.38
N GLU A 288 -32.11 38.24 25.45
CA GLU A 288 -32.00 38.91 24.15
C GLU A 288 -33.06 38.47 23.14
N GLY A 289 -33.88 37.46 23.48
CA GLY A 289 -35.09 37.14 22.75
C GLY A 289 -35.06 35.88 21.91
N ASP A 290 -33.98 35.10 21.89
CA ASP A 290 -33.92 33.86 21.11
C ASP A 290 -34.94 32.83 21.61
N ILE A 291 -35.76 32.31 20.69
CA ILE A 291 -36.87 31.42 21.03
C ILE A 291 -36.37 30.06 21.53
N TYR A 292 -35.29 29.50 20.97
CA TYR A 292 -34.78 28.19 21.39
C TYR A 292 -34.06 28.28 22.73
N ALA A 293 -33.38 29.39 23.01
CA ALA A 293 -32.87 29.69 24.34
C ALA A 293 -34.00 29.78 25.38
N LYS A 294 -35.11 30.46 25.06
CA LYS A 294 -36.29 30.52 25.94
C LYS A 294 -36.95 29.16 26.17
N ILE A 295 -37.06 28.33 25.12
CA ILE A 295 -37.55 26.95 25.24
C ILE A 295 -36.62 26.16 26.16
N HIS A 296 -35.30 26.26 25.97
CA HIS A 296 -34.31 25.60 26.80
C HIS A 296 -34.43 26.00 28.28
N VAL A 297 -34.47 27.30 28.57
CA VAL A 297 -34.60 27.81 29.95
C VAL A 297 -35.93 27.39 30.58
N ALA A 298 -37.05 27.45 29.85
CA ALA A 298 -38.35 27.02 30.35
C ALA A 298 -38.37 25.52 30.67
N SER A 299 -37.74 24.71 29.84
CA SER A 299 -37.64 23.27 30.06
C SER A 299 -36.68 22.91 31.20
N GLU A 300 -35.55 23.59 31.32
CA GLU A 300 -34.63 23.43 32.45
C GLU A 300 -35.31 23.81 33.78
N PHE A 301 -36.12 24.87 33.78
CA PHE A 301 -36.96 25.24 34.91
C PHE A 301 -38.00 24.17 35.28
N GLY A 302 -38.53 23.45 34.28
CA GLY A 302 -39.41 22.30 34.49
C GLY A 302 -38.69 21.07 35.03
N CYS A 303 -37.43 20.89 34.64
CA CYS A 303 -36.58 19.78 35.08
C CYS A 303 -36.13 19.89 36.54
N TYR A 304 -35.78 21.09 36.98
CA TYR A 304 -35.16 21.31 38.29
C TYR A 304 -36.01 22.15 39.25
N GLY A 305 -37.20 22.57 38.82
CA GLY A 305 -38.07 23.47 39.58
C GLY A 305 -39.53 23.05 39.54
N GLU A 306 -40.37 23.88 38.91
CA GLU A 306 -41.83 23.74 38.93
C GLU A 306 -42.38 23.33 37.56
N PRO A 307 -42.63 22.02 37.32
CA PRO A 307 -43.00 21.51 35.99
C PRO A 307 -44.33 22.10 35.48
N ASP A 308 -45.30 22.39 36.35
CA ASP A 308 -46.57 22.97 35.91
C ASP A 308 -46.43 24.41 35.43
N LYS A 309 -45.56 25.21 36.09
CA LYS A 309 -45.22 26.56 35.62
C LYS A 309 -44.42 26.51 34.32
N ALA A 310 -43.49 25.56 34.19
CA ALA A 310 -42.76 25.34 32.95
C ALA A 310 -43.69 25.00 31.77
N LYS A 311 -44.70 24.14 31.98
CA LYS A 311 -45.74 23.88 30.96
C LYS A 311 -46.49 25.15 30.58
N GLN A 312 -46.84 26.01 31.55
CA GLN A 312 -47.50 27.28 31.26
C GLN A 312 -46.60 28.20 30.42
N LEU A 313 -45.32 28.32 30.77
CA LEU A 313 -44.33 29.08 30.00
C LEU A 313 -44.20 28.57 28.57
N LEU A 314 -44.03 27.26 28.38
CA LEU A 314 -43.96 26.63 27.06
C LEU A 314 -45.24 26.85 26.24
N ASN A 315 -46.41 26.73 26.85
CA ASN A 315 -47.68 27.03 26.17
C ASN A 315 -47.82 28.50 25.78
N MET A 316 -47.28 29.43 26.57
CA MET A 316 -47.23 30.86 26.19
C MET A 316 -46.26 31.10 25.03
N LEU A 317 -45.10 30.46 25.05
CA LEU A 317 -44.15 30.49 23.93
C LEU A 317 -44.77 29.93 22.65
N ALA A 318 -45.49 28.82 22.73
CA ALA A 318 -46.18 28.22 21.57
C ALA A 318 -47.23 29.16 20.95
N LYS A 319 -47.91 29.97 21.77
CA LYS A 319 -48.90 30.95 21.29
C LYS A 319 -48.28 32.20 20.67
N THR A 320 -47.02 32.50 20.97
CA THR A 320 -46.36 33.76 20.58
C THR A 320 -45.29 33.56 19.51
N THR A 321 -44.78 32.34 19.33
CA THR A 321 -43.83 32.04 18.26
C THR A 321 -44.51 31.91 16.90
N ILE A 322 -43.87 32.46 15.87
CA ILE A 322 -44.25 32.27 14.47
C ILE A 322 -43.38 31.20 13.78
N ASP A 323 -42.33 30.74 14.45
CA ASP A 323 -41.41 29.71 13.95
C ASP A 323 -42.02 28.31 14.17
N LYS A 324 -42.32 27.63 13.07
CA LYS A 324 -42.90 26.28 13.09
C LYS A 324 -41.97 25.24 13.71
N SER A 325 -40.66 25.34 13.48
CA SER A 325 -39.71 24.40 14.04
C SER A 325 -39.55 24.58 15.56
N ALA A 326 -39.65 25.83 16.04
CA ALA A 326 -39.71 26.08 17.48
C ALA A 326 -41.02 25.59 18.11
N LEU A 327 -42.15 25.71 17.39
CA LEU A 327 -43.45 25.21 17.83
C LEU A 327 -43.45 23.67 17.96
N ASP A 328 -42.88 22.97 16.97
CA ASP A 328 -42.74 21.52 16.99
C ASP A 328 -41.87 21.05 18.18
N GLU A 329 -40.78 21.76 18.46
CA GLU A 329 -39.92 21.49 19.63
C GLU A 329 -40.69 21.67 20.96
N ILE A 330 -41.47 22.75 21.08
CA ILE A 330 -42.30 22.98 22.28
C ILE A 330 -43.30 21.83 22.48
N TYR A 331 -44.00 21.41 21.41
CA TYR A 331 -44.95 20.31 21.52
C TYR A 331 -44.28 18.96 21.77
N SER A 332 -43.08 18.73 21.24
CA SER A 332 -42.25 17.57 21.56
C SER A 332 -42.01 17.51 23.08
N VAL A 333 -41.48 18.58 23.68
CA VAL A 333 -41.25 18.65 25.14
C VAL A 333 -42.53 18.43 25.93
N LEU A 334 -43.64 19.08 25.53
CA LEU A 334 -44.92 18.97 26.24
C LEU A 334 -45.55 17.56 26.16
N SER A 335 -45.36 16.85 25.04
CA SER A 335 -45.91 15.51 24.81
C SER A 335 -45.10 14.41 25.48
N VAL A 336 -43.77 14.51 25.43
CA VAL A 336 -42.83 13.58 26.03
C VAL A 336 -42.79 13.74 27.56
N GLY A 337 -42.88 14.99 28.03
CA GLY A 337 -42.79 15.34 29.45
C GLY A 337 -41.36 15.55 29.93
N PHE A 338 -41.18 16.36 30.98
CA PHE A 338 -39.85 16.80 31.41
C PHE A 338 -38.93 15.66 31.82
N GLU A 339 -39.44 14.61 32.48
CA GLU A 339 -38.61 13.53 33.03
C GLU A 339 -37.64 12.91 31.99
N GLN A 340 -38.10 12.70 30.75
CA GLN A 340 -37.25 12.19 29.67
C GLN A 340 -36.34 13.28 29.08
N VAL A 341 -36.84 14.51 28.93
CA VAL A 341 -36.08 15.65 28.38
C VAL A 341 -34.90 16.02 29.31
N CYS A 342 -35.07 15.90 30.63
CA CYS A 342 -34.03 16.24 31.61
C CYS A 342 -32.78 15.37 31.51
N ALA A 343 -32.90 14.14 31.01
CA ALA A 343 -31.77 13.24 30.82
C ALA A 343 -30.86 13.69 29.66
N GLU A 344 -31.39 14.43 28.69
CA GLU A 344 -30.70 14.80 27.45
C GLU A 344 -30.08 16.20 27.50
N TYR A 345 -30.50 17.06 28.44
CA TYR A 345 -30.06 18.46 28.48
C TYR A 345 -28.55 18.67 28.62
N ARG A 346 -27.84 17.73 29.25
CA ARG A 346 -26.38 17.81 29.49
C ARG A 346 -25.53 17.36 28.31
N ILE A 347 -26.14 16.80 27.26
CA ILE A 347 -25.41 16.35 26.08
C ILE A 347 -25.25 17.55 25.14
N PRO A 348 -24.01 17.94 24.76
CA PRO A 348 -23.78 18.96 23.76
C PRO A 348 -24.46 18.56 22.45
N ASP A 349 -25.42 19.37 22.01
CA ASP A 349 -26.12 19.16 20.76
C ASP A 349 -26.24 20.46 19.98
N PHE A 350 -26.03 20.33 18.68
CA PHE A 350 -26.24 21.37 17.69
C PHE A 350 -27.13 20.80 16.60
N ALA A 351 -28.44 20.88 16.83
CA ALA A 351 -29.46 20.41 15.91
C ALA A 351 -29.58 21.31 14.68
N GLN A 352 -29.93 20.70 13.53
CA GLN A 352 -30.12 21.42 12.26
C GLN A 352 -31.25 22.47 12.34
N MET A 353 -32.26 22.26 13.19
CA MET A 353 -33.35 23.23 13.34
C MET A 353 -32.87 24.60 13.83
N TYR A 354 -31.72 24.67 14.51
CA TYR A 354 -31.19 25.94 15.02
C TYR A 354 -30.60 26.85 13.93
N ILE A 355 -30.34 26.32 12.73
CA ILE A 355 -29.78 27.07 11.59
C ILE A 355 -30.80 27.32 10.47
N ARG A 356 -32.08 26.99 10.69
CA ARG A 356 -33.15 27.19 9.71
C ARG A 356 -33.91 28.49 9.93
#